data_AF-A0A951UR34-F1
#
_entry.id   AF-A0A951UR34-F1
#
_cell.length_a   1.000
_cell.length_b   1.000
_cell.length_c   1.000
_cell.angle_alpha   90.00
_cell.angle_beta   90.00
_cell.angle_gamma   90.00
#
_symmetry.space_group_name_H-M   'P 1'
#
loop_
_entity.id
_entity.type
_entity.pdbx_description
1 polymer ?
#
loop_
_entity_poly.entity_id
_entity_poly.type
_entity_poly.pdbx_seq_one_letter_code
_entity_poly.pdbx_strand_id
1 'polypeptide(L)'
;MLNILQINTKRGASVVKQILFFARGNEDKRSLVQVKHLLLDVQQMAQVTFPKSIEFRRHIDDNLWMVTADTTQVHQVFMNLAVNARDAMPNGGTLTITAENKLK
;
A
#
# COMPACT_ATOMS: atom_id res chain seq x y z
N MET A 1 12.99 -10.98 -28.41
CA MET A 1 14.16 -11.17 -27.51
C MET A 1 14.59 -9.88 -26.79
N LEU A 2 14.59 -8.70 -27.43
CA LEU A 2 14.95 -7.40 -26.81
C LEU A 2 14.00 -6.95 -25.66
N ASN A 3 12.71 -7.29 -25.71
CA ASN A 3 11.75 -6.93 -24.66
C ASN A 3 11.98 -7.64 -23.31
N ILE A 4 12.49 -8.88 -23.32
CA ILE A 4 12.73 -9.65 -22.08
C ILE A 4 13.93 -9.05 -21.31
N LEU A 5 14.95 -8.55 -22.03
CA LEU A 5 16.08 -7.86 -21.41
C LEU A 5 15.64 -6.52 -20.79
N GLN A 6 14.81 -5.73 -21.48
CA GLN A 6 14.28 -4.47 -20.93
C GLN A 6 13.37 -4.69 -19.70
N ILE A 7 12.57 -5.76 -19.67
CA ILE A 7 11.72 -6.07 -18.51
C ILE A 7 12.58 -6.51 -17.32
N ASN A 8 13.62 -7.33 -17.54
CA ASN A 8 14.52 -7.76 -16.46
C ASN A 8 15.42 -6.62 -15.95
N THR A 9 15.90 -5.72 -16.81
CA THR A 9 16.67 -4.55 -16.36
C THR A 9 15.80 -3.53 -15.63
N LYS A 10 14.55 -3.32 -16.04
CA LYS A 10 13.58 -2.48 -15.29
C LYS A 10 13.25 -3.08 -13.91
N ARG A 11 13.10 -4.41 -13.81
CA ARG A 11 12.91 -5.11 -12.53
C ARG A 11 14.13 -5.02 -11.62
N GLY A 12 15.32 -5.26 -12.15
CA GLY A 12 16.59 -5.12 -11.39
C GLY A 12 16.83 -3.69 -10.92
N ALA A 13 16.57 -2.69 -11.76
CA ALA A 13 16.66 -1.29 -11.39
C ALA A 13 15.67 -0.93 -10.26
N SER A 14 14.45 -1.48 -10.27
CA SER A 14 13.46 -1.29 -9.21
C SER A 14 13.93 -1.86 -7.86
N VAL A 15 14.55 -3.04 -7.87
CA VAL A 15 15.10 -3.69 -6.66
C VAL A 15 16.27 -2.89 -6.09
N VAL A 16 17.19 -2.42 -6.94
CA VAL A 16 18.31 -1.57 -6.51
C VAL A 16 17.83 -0.22 -5.98
N LYS A 17 16.78 0.36 -6.58
CA LYS A 17 16.16 1.62 -6.11
C LYS A 17 15.52 1.44 -4.74
N GLN A 18 14.87 0.31 -4.48
CA GLN A 18 14.31 -0.02 -3.16
C GLN A 18 15.42 -0.15 -2.12
N ILE A 19 16.51 -0.88 -2.41
CA ILE A 19 17.64 -1.03 -1.49
C ILE A 19 18.31 0.33 -1.19
N LEU A 20 18.52 1.18 -2.20
CA LEU A 20 19.08 2.52 -2.02
C LEU A 20 18.14 3.47 -1.24
N PHE A 21 16.83 3.32 -1.40
CA PHE A 21 15.83 4.08 -0.63
C PHE A 21 15.80 3.64 0.84
N PHE A 22 16.03 2.35 1.13
CA PHE A 22 16.21 1.84 2.48
C PHE A 22 17.54 2.24 3.11
N ALA A 23 18.61 2.37 2.31
CA ALA A 23 19.95 2.75 2.79
C ALA A 23 20.10 4.25 3.06
N ARG A 24 19.36 5.10 2.35
CA ARG A 24 19.28 6.54 2.63
C ARG A 24 18.22 6.79 3.69
N GLY A 25 18.59 6.61 4.96
CA GLY A 25 17.85 7.20 6.07
C GLY A 25 17.65 8.69 5.78
N ASN A 26 16.43 9.08 5.45
CA ASN A 26 16.08 10.48 5.22
C ASN A 26 15.71 11.10 6.56
N GLU A 27 16.44 12.13 6.93
CA GLU A 27 16.16 13.04 8.04
C GLU A 27 14.70 13.52 7.97
N ASP A 28 13.98 13.26 9.07
CA ASP A 28 12.59 13.59 9.43
C ASP A 28 11.64 14.19 8.37
N LYS A 29 11.01 13.32 7.58
CA LYS A 29 9.71 13.58 6.90
C LYS A 29 8.51 13.08 7.71
N ARG A 30 8.67 12.90 9.01
CA ARG A 30 7.58 12.39 9.87
C ARG A 30 6.62 13.52 10.24
N SER A 31 5.34 13.27 10.06
CA SER A 31 4.26 14.19 10.42
C SER A 31 3.16 13.43 11.17
N LEU A 32 2.23 14.15 11.80
CA LEU A 32 1.01 13.54 12.32
C LEU A 32 0.14 13.09 11.15
N VAL A 33 -0.09 11.79 11.05
CA VAL A 33 -0.85 11.15 9.99
C VAL A 33 -2.16 10.62 10.55
N GLN A 34 -3.25 11.01 9.92
CA GLN A 34 -4.55 10.40 10.15
C GLN A 34 -4.68 9.15 9.25
N VAL A 35 -4.38 7.97 9.82
CA VAL A 35 -4.30 6.68 9.09
C VAL A 35 -5.62 6.35 8.37
N LYS A 36 -6.76 6.75 8.96
CA LYS A 36 -8.08 6.58 8.34
C LYS A 36 -8.12 7.12 6.92
N HIS A 37 -7.61 8.33 6.68
CA HIS A 37 -7.66 8.96 5.36
C HIS A 37 -6.83 8.18 4.33
N LEU A 38 -5.63 7.73 4.72
CA LEU A 38 -4.78 6.94 3.82
C LEU A 38 -5.42 5.61 3.44
N LEU A 39 -6.07 4.91 4.37
CA LEU A 39 -6.77 3.66 4.09
C LEU A 39 -7.97 3.86 3.16
N LEU A 40 -8.70 4.97 3.33
CA LEU A 40 -9.83 5.33 2.47
C LEU A 40 -9.38 5.63 1.04
N ASP A 41 -8.29 6.39 0.89
CA ASP A 41 -7.73 6.72 -0.43
C ASP A 41 -7.26 5.45 -1.15
N VAL A 42 -6.56 4.56 -0.46
CA VAL A 42 -6.12 3.25 -0.99
C VAL A 42 -7.31 2.42 -1.44
N GLN A 43 -8.36 2.33 -0.61
CA GLN A 43 -9.57 1.61 -0.98
C GLN A 43 -10.23 2.19 -2.24
N GLN A 44 -10.34 3.52 -2.33
CA GLN A 44 -10.94 4.19 -3.48
C GLN A 44 -10.15 3.92 -4.76
N MET A 45 -8.82 4.04 -4.71
CA MET A 45 -7.95 3.74 -5.85
C MET A 45 -8.06 2.27 -6.27
N ALA A 46 -8.07 1.35 -5.30
CA ALA A 46 -8.19 -0.08 -5.56
C ALA A 46 -9.55 -0.44 -6.17
N GLN A 47 -10.66 0.13 -5.67
CA GLN A 47 -12.01 -0.09 -6.23
C GLN A 47 -12.15 0.35 -7.70
N VAL A 48 -11.41 1.39 -8.09
CA VAL A 48 -11.39 1.90 -9.47
C VAL A 48 -10.52 1.02 -10.38
N THR A 49 -9.39 0.52 -9.87
CA THR A 49 -8.35 -0.12 -10.68
C THR A 49 -8.42 -1.65 -10.70
N PHE A 50 -9.02 -2.27 -9.69
CA PHE A 50 -9.06 -3.73 -9.58
C PHE A 50 -10.26 -4.33 -10.32
N PRO A 51 -10.20 -5.62 -10.71
CA PRO A 51 -11.33 -6.32 -11.31
C PRO A 51 -12.60 -6.21 -10.47
N LYS A 52 -13.76 -6.08 -11.13
CA LYS A 52 -15.08 -6.00 -10.47
C LYS A 52 -15.48 -7.28 -9.72
N SER A 53 -14.76 -8.39 -9.92
CA SER A 53 -14.90 -9.63 -9.17
C SER A 53 -14.33 -9.56 -7.75
N ILE A 54 -13.67 -8.48 -7.37
CA ILE A 54 -13.20 -8.23 -6.01
C ILE A 54 -14.19 -7.32 -5.29
N GLU A 55 -14.83 -7.85 -4.26
CA GLU A 55 -15.68 -7.10 -3.34
C GLU A 55 -14.80 -6.40 -2.29
N PHE A 56 -15.12 -5.14 -1.97
CA PHE A 56 -14.39 -4.37 -0.98
C PHE A 56 -15.24 -4.18 0.29
N ARG A 57 -14.67 -4.51 1.44
CA ARG A 57 -15.27 -4.28 2.76
C ARG A 57 -14.32 -3.47 3.65
N ARG A 58 -14.88 -2.71 4.58
CA ARG A 58 -14.09 -1.93 5.54
C ARG A 58 -14.69 -1.95 6.94
N HIS A 59 -13.81 -2.02 7.92
CA HIS A 59 -14.10 -1.90 9.34
C HIS A 59 -13.02 -0.99 9.95
N ILE A 60 -13.19 0.32 9.74
CA ILE A 60 -12.22 1.34 10.17
C ILE A 60 -12.90 2.15 11.26
N ASP A 61 -12.33 2.15 12.46
CA ASP A 61 -12.85 2.92 13.58
C ASP A 61 -12.83 4.43 13.25
N ASP A 62 -13.88 5.14 13.68
CA ASP A 62 -13.97 6.58 13.44
C ASP A 62 -12.96 7.40 14.26
N ASN A 63 -12.54 6.86 15.41
CA ASN A 63 -11.67 7.51 16.37
C ASN A 63 -10.24 6.92 16.38
N LEU A 64 -9.71 6.58 15.20
CA LEU A 64 -8.33 6.14 15.08
C LEU A 64 -7.35 7.22 15.55
N TRP A 65 -6.35 6.81 16.32
CA TRP A 65 -5.28 7.69 16.76
C TRP A 65 -4.44 8.17 15.58
N MET A 66 -3.97 9.41 15.67
CA MET A 66 -2.95 9.90 14.76
C MET A 66 -1.60 9.26 15.09
N VAL A 67 -0.81 8.98 14.07
CA VAL A 67 0.52 8.38 14.22
C VAL A 67 1.58 9.29 13.61
N THR A 68 2.76 9.33 14.21
CA THR A 68 3.90 10.07 13.66
C THR A 68 4.60 9.21 12.61
N ALA A 69 4.43 9.53 11.33
CA ALA A 69 4.98 8.74 10.22
C ALA A 69 5.26 9.58 8.97
N ASP A 70 6.02 9.02 8.03
CA ASP A 70 6.08 9.56 6.66
C ASP A 70 4.84 9.08 5.89
N THR A 71 3.94 10.02 5.60
CA THR A 71 2.67 9.78 4.90
C THR A 71 2.85 9.01 3.58
N THR A 72 3.90 9.34 2.83
CA THR A 72 4.17 8.73 1.51
C THR A 72 4.54 7.25 1.69
N GLN A 73 5.39 6.96 2.66
CA GLN A 73 5.81 5.58 2.93
C GLN A 73 4.66 4.72 3.44
N VAL A 74 3.85 5.25 4.38
CA VAL A 74 2.69 4.53 4.91
C VAL A 74 1.66 4.24 3.79
N HIS A 75 1.36 5.23 2.96
CA HIS A 75 0.47 5.06 1.81
C HIS A 75 1.01 3.98 0.85
N GLN A 76 2.31 3.99 0.55
CA GLN A 76 2.94 2.97 -0.30
C GLN A 76 2.83 1.57 0.29
N VAL A 77 3.01 1.40 1.61
CA VAL A 77 2.83 0.11 2.28
C VAL A 77 1.41 -0.40 2.09
N PHE A 78 0.40 0.43 2.33
CA PHE A 78 -1.00 0.03 2.15
C PHE A 78 -1.34 -0.32 0.70
N MET A 79 -0.85 0.45 -0.28
CA MET A 79 -1.00 0.13 -1.70
C MET A 79 -0.37 -1.22 -2.06
N ASN A 80 0.83 -1.51 -1.56
CA ASN A 80 1.50 -2.79 -1.81
C ASN A 80 0.70 -3.96 -1.24
N LEU A 81 0.14 -3.81 -0.04
CA LEU A 81 -0.72 -4.84 0.56
C LEU A 81 -1.99 -5.06 -0.26
N ALA A 82 -2.64 -4.00 -0.75
CA ALA A 82 -3.81 -4.11 -1.61
C ALA A 82 -3.50 -4.83 -2.93
N VAL A 83 -2.37 -4.51 -3.57
CA VAL A 83 -1.89 -5.19 -4.78
C VAL A 83 -1.63 -6.67 -4.52
N ASN A 84 -0.94 -7.00 -3.42
CA ASN A 84 -0.70 -8.39 -3.05
C ASN A 84 -2.00 -9.16 -2.80
N ALA A 85 -2.99 -8.53 -2.17
CA ALA A 85 -4.29 -9.16 -1.96
C ALA A 85 -5.02 -9.43 -3.29
N ARG A 86 -5.01 -8.47 -4.23
CA ARG A 86 -5.55 -8.67 -5.58
C ARG A 86 -4.87 -9.84 -6.29
N ASP A 87 -3.55 -9.90 -6.25
CA ASP A 87 -2.78 -10.92 -6.95
C ASP A 87 -3.04 -12.32 -6.37
N ALA A 88 -3.42 -12.41 -5.10
CA ALA A 88 -3.88 -13.64 -4.45
C ALA A 88 -5.34 -14.04 -4.81
N MET A 89 -6.09 -13.20 -5.53
CA MET A 89 -7.51 -13.39 -5.87
C MET A 89 -7.76 -13.48 -7.39
N PRO A 90 -7.17 -14.45 -8.11
CA PRO A 90 -7.31 -14.55 -9.57
C PRO A 90 -8.76 -14.79 -10.05
N ASN A 91 -9.59 -15.43 -9.21
CA ASN A 91 -10.99 -15.73 -9.51
C ASN A 91 -11.97 -14.74 -8.84
N GLY A 92 -11.47 -13.63 -8.30
CA GLY A 92 -12.23 -12.74 -7.42
C GLY A 92 -12.15 -13.15 -5.95
N GLY A 93 -12.86 -12.41 -5.11
CA GLY A 93 -12.84 -12.59 -3.65
C GLY A 93 -13.25 -11.33 -2.90
N THR A 94 -12.94 -11.26 -1.61
CA THR A 94 -13.26 -10.11 -0.77
C THR A 94 -12.00 -9.52 -0.16
N LEU A 95 -11.70 -8.26 -0.46
CA LEU A 95 -10.65 -7.48 0.20
C LEU A 95 -11.27 -6.69 1.35
N THR A 96 -10.93 -7.07 2.59
CA THR A 96 -11.39 -6.38 3.80
C THR A 96 -10.25 -5.55 4.40
N ILE A 97 -10.51 -4.26 4.65
CA ILE A 97 -9.57 -3.37 5.37
C ILE A 97 -10.12 -3.12 6.77
N THR A 98 -9.35 -3.48 7.79
CA THR A 98 -9.70 -3.26 9.20
C THR A 98 -8.63 -2.42 9.88
N ALA A 99 -9.05 -1.44 10.69
CA ALA A 99 -8.15 -0.65 11.52
C ALA A 99 -8.83 -0.26 12.84
N GLU A 100 -8.15 -0.56 13.94
CA GLU A 100 -8.58 -0.32 15.31
C GLU A 100 -7.38 0.12 16.17
N ASN A 101 -7.64 0.88 17.24
CA ASN A 101 -6.60 1.22 18.21
C ASN A 101 -6.35 0.03 19.15
N LYS A 102 -5.11 -0.42 19.27
CA LYS A 102 -4.72 -1.43 20.28
C LYS A 102 -3.66 -0.88 21.22
N LEU A 103 -3.94 -0.95 22.51
CA LEU A 103 -2.91 -0.91 23.53
C LEU A 103 -2.29 -2.31 23.64
N LYS A 104 -0.96 -2.34 23.78
CA LYS A 104 -0.25 -3.56 24.14
C LYS A 104 -0.55 -3.95 25.58
#